data_AF-A0A261UXG1-F1
#
_entry.id   AF-A0A261UXG1-F1
#
_cell.length_a   1.000
_cell.length_b   1.000
_cell.length_c   1.000
_cell.angle_alpha   90.00
_cell.angle_beta   90.00
_cell.angle_gamma   90.00
#
_symmetry.space_group_name_H-M   'P 1'
#
loop_
_entity.id
_entity.type
_entity.pdbx_description
1 polymer ?
#
loop_
_entity_poly.entity_id
_entity_poly.type
_entity_poly.pdbx_seq_one_letter_code
_entity_poly.pdbx_strand_id
1 'polypeptide(L)'
;MAGSQLESLGPRGPALAEPKRQNVARALTPAERQALDEYVSQGKPPEQRAQAAERIACFIGTNGSALALDDLNLTRLPDIVKTLRLDTLDVSGNRLEELALPAEVTFLHVSRNALTAMPVLPEGTRMVFAADNRIREFHGPLPDTLGYVQAPNNMLDALPPFPASLVQFDIEGNTGKLTQAAVDARIRGPLVVKESHVRV
;
A
#
# COMPACT_ATOMS: atom_id res chain seq x y z
N MET A 1 42.12 25.72 -5.98
CA MET A 1 41.62 27.11 -5.95
C MET A 1 40.24 27.07 -6.59
N ALA A 2 39.21 26.87 -5.77
CA ALA A 2 38.28 27.93 -5.32
C ALA A 2 37.44 28.44 -6.51
N GLY A 3 36.11 28.40 -6.54
CA GLY A 3 35.07 28.08 -5.57
C GLY A 3 33.73 28.54 -6.19
N SER A 4 32.61 28.02 -5.67
CA SER A 4 31.36 28.75 -5.30
C SER A 4 30.75 29.78 -6.28
N GLN A 5 29.43 29.97 -6.49
CA GLN A 5 28.14 29.43 -6.02
C GLN A 5 27.05 30.39 -6.57
N LEU A 6 25.79 29.95 -6.67
CA LEU A 6 24.52 30.75 -6.60
C LEU A 6 24.18 31.61 -7.87
N GLU A 7 22.93 31.85 -8.31
CA GLU A 7 21.56 31.56 -7.86
C GLU A 7 20.56 32.03 -8.94
N SER A 8 19.35 31.43 -9.02
CA SER A 8 18.05 32.02 -9.45
C SER A 8 17.10 30.87 -9.87
N LEU A 9 16.35 30.19 -8.97
CA LEU A 9 15.13 30.55 -8.23
C LEU A 9 13.85 30.85 -9.08
N GLY A 10 13.01 29.81 -9.23
CA GLY A 10 11.53 29.93 -9.22
C GLY A 10 10.76 29.06 -10.23
N PRO A 11 9.51 28.62 -9.97
CA PRO A 11 8.78 28.55 -8.70
C PRO A 11 8.72 27.11 -8.15
N ARG A 12 8.84 27.01 -6.82
CA ARG A 12 8.53 25.78 -6.08
C ARG A 12 7.03 25.53 -6.19
N GLY A 13 6.63 24.37 -6.73
CA GLY A 13 5.29 23.84 -6.50
C GLY A 13 5.03 23.73 -4.99
N PRO A 14 3.77 23.74 -4.54
CA PRO A 14 3.46 23.74 -3.12
C PRO A 14 4.01 22.47 -2.49
N ALA A 15 5.16 22.61 -1.82
CA ALA A 15 5.59 21.69 -0.80
C ALA A 15 4.64 21.87 0.38
N LEU A 16 3.46 21.24 0.29
CA LEU A 16 2.69 20.89 1.46
C LEU A 16 3.48 19.80 2.18
N ALA A 17 4.54 20.23 2.88
CA ALA A 17 5.08 19.46 3.98
C ALA A 17 4.02 19.47 5.08
N GLU A 18 3.01 18.62 4.92
CA GLU A 18 2.22 18.16 6.05
C GLU A 18 3.23 17.69 7.11
N PRO A 19 3.04 18.03 8.40
CA PRO A 19 3.93 17.53 9.43
C PRO A 19 3.97 16.01 9.31
N LYS A 20 5.16 15.44 9.05
CA LYS A 20 5.36 13.99 9.07
C LYS A 20 4.78 13.51 10.40
N ARG A 21 3.69 12.75 10.37
CA ARG A 21 3.02 12.26 11.57
C ARG A 21 4.01 11.33 12.25
N GLN A 22 4.59 11.79 13.37
CA GLN A 22 5.67 11.07 14.04
C GLN A 22 5.06 9.93 14.87
N ASN A 23 5.42 8.70 14.53
CA ASN A 23 5.14 7.56 15.37
C ASN A 23 6.06 7.60 16.58
N VAL A 24 5.51 7.65 17.80
CA VAL A 24 6.37 7.57 18.98
C VAL A 24 6.77 6.11 19.16
N ALA A 25 8.06 5.83 18.92
CA ALA A 25 8.66 4.52 19.19
C ALA A 25 8.31 4.06 20.61
N ARG A 26 7.80 2.84 20.74
CA ARG A 26 7.39 2.29 22.03
C ARG A 26 7.64 0.80 22.10
N ALA A 27 7.66 0.29 23.32
CA ALA A 27 7.58 -1.15 23.52
C ALA A 27 6.19 -1.66 23.14
N LEU A 28 6.15 -2.91 22.67
CA LEU A 28 4.91 -3.69 22.60
C LEU A 28 4.25 -3.73 23.99
N THR A 29 2.94 -3.63 24.04
CA THR A 29 2.17 -3.95 25.24
C THR A 29 2.15 -5.49 25.45
N PRO A 30 1.83 -5.98 26.66
CA PRO A 30 1.66 -7.42 26.88
C PRO A 30 0.62 -8.06 25.96
N ALA A 31 -0.49 -7.36 25.70
CA ALA A 31 -1.54 -7.85 24.81
C ALA A 31 -1.07 -7.96 23.36
N GLU A 32 -0.31 -6.98 22.85
CA GLU A 32 0.25 -7.04 21.50
C GLU A 32 1.29 -8.14 21.34
N ARG A 33 2.15 -8.36 22.35
CA ARG A 33 3.08 -9.51 22.36
C ARG A 33 2.31 -10.82 22.27
N GLN A 34 1.32 -11.00 23.14
CA GLN A 34 0.51 -12.21 23.14
C GLN A 34 -0.21 -12.44 21.79
N ALA A 35 -0.76 -11.38 21.19
CA ALA A 35 -1.41 -11.47 19.88
C ALA A 35 -0.44 -11.84 18.75
N LEU A 36 0.79 -11.33 18.78
CA LEU A 36 1.84 -11.71 17.85
C LEU A 36 2.29 -13.16 18.06
N ASP A 37 2.50 -13.58 19.31
CA ASP A 37 2.87 -14.96 19.64
C ASP A 37 1.79 -15.96 19.19
N GLU A 38 0.52 -15.62 19.41
CA GLU A 38 -0.61 -16.42 18.94
C GLU A 38 -0.64 -16.49 17.40
N TYR A 39 -0.49 -15.34 16.72
CA TYR A 39 -0.43 -15.28 15.26
C TYR A 39 0.68 -16.17 14.69
N VAL A 40 1.87 -16.15 15.30
CA VAL A 40 3.02 -17.00 14.94
C VAL A 40 2.69 -18.47 15.16
N SER A 41 2.10 -18.82 16.31
CA SER A 41 1.74 -20.21 16.65
C SER A 41 0.72 -20.83 15.68
N GLN A 42 -0.14 -20.00 15.08
CA GLN A 42 -1.14 -20.43 14.09
C GLN A 42 -0.58 -20.57 12.67
N GLY A 43 0.68 -20.16 12.45
CA GLY A 43 1.33 -20.23 11.14
C GLY A 43 1.58 -21.67 10.70
N LYS A 44 1.32 -21.95 9.43
CA LYS A 44 1.63 -23.24 8.81
C LYS A 44 2.64 -23.03 7.69
N PRO A 45 3.64 -23.91 7.51
CA PRO A 45 4.52 -23.83 6.35
C PRO A 45 3.73 -23.78 5.04
N PRO A 46 4.08 -22.90 4.08
CA PRO A 46 5.30 -22.10 4.02
C PRO A 46 5.21 -20.67 4.63
N GLU A 47 4.19 -20.35 5.44
CA GLU A 47 4.02 -19.00 5.99
C GLU A 47 5.17 -18.58 6.94
N GLN A 48 5.76 -17.41 6.69
CA GLN A 48 6.85 -16.84 7.49
C GLN A 48 6.32 -15.89 8.57
N ARG A 49 5.35 -16.35 9.37
CA ARG A 49 4.68 -15.52 10.39
C ARG A 49 5.60 -15.00 11.49
N ALA A 50 6.62 -15.77 11.87
CA ALA A 50 7.64 -15.33 12.84
C ALA A 50 8.38 -14.09 12.33
N GLN A 51 8.83 -14.12 11.08
CA GLN A 51 9.48 -12.97 10.45
C GLN A 51 8.51 -11.78 10.32
N ALA A 52 7.24 -12.02 9.97
CA ALA A 52 6.23 -10.96 9.96
C ALA A 52 6.06 -10.31 11.34
N ALA A 53 6.00 -11.11 12.41
CA ALA A 53 5.88 -10.61 13.78
C ALA A 53 7.12 -9.81 14.21
N GLU A 54 8.33 -10.25 13.83
CA GLU A 54 9.56 -9.49 14.07
C GLU A 54 9.56 -8.14 13.35
N ARG A 55 9.14 -8.09 12.08
CA ARG A 55 9.03 -6.84 11.33
C ARG A 55 8.01 -5.89 11.95
N ILE A 56 6.87 -6.40 12.42
CA ILE A 56 5.86 -5.61 13.15
C ILE A 56 6.42 -5.08 14.47
N ALA A 57 7.09 -5.93 15.25
CA ALA A 57 7.71 -5.54 16.52
C ALA A 57 8.78 -4.45 16.32
N CYS A 58 9.62 -4.61 15.29
CA CYS A 58 10.63 -3.61 14.91
C CYS A 58 9.98 -2.29 14.48
N PHE A 59 8.91 -2.34 13.69
CA PHE A 59 8.15 -1.15 13.31
C PHE A 59 7.61 -0.39 14.52
N ILE A 60 7.00 -1.08 15.50
CA ILE A 60 6.48 -0.44 16.72
C ILE A 60 7.60 0.13 17.59
N GLY A 61 8.74 -0.55 17.64
CA GLY A 61 9.94 -0.11 18.36
C GLY A 61 10.70 1.03 17.69
N THR A 62 10.29 1.44 16.47
CA THR A 62 10.94 2.51 15.71
C THR A 62 9.96 3.67 15.46
N ASN A 63 10.48 4.85 15.13
CA ASN A 63 9.66 5.97 14.63
C ASN A 63 9.47 5.84 13.11
N GLY A 64 9.26 4.60 12.64
CA GLY A 64 9.06 4.30 11.24
C GLY A 64 7.64 4.68 10.79
N SER A 65 7.50 5.03 9.52
CA SER A 65 6.20 5.24 8.87
C SER A 65 5.91 4.22 7.77
N ALA A 66 6.84 3.30 7.49
CA ALA A 66 6.69 2.24 6.51
C ALA A 66 6.83 0.86 7.16
N LEU A 67 5.84 0.00 6.92
CA LEU A 67 5.85 -1.40 7.32
C LEU A 67 5.87 -2.29 6.07
N ALA A 68 6.91 -3.12 5.96
CA ALA A 68 7.08 -4.07 4.87
C ALA A 68 6.91 -5.50 5.37
N LEU A 69 5.89 -6.20 4.87
CA LEU A 69 5.55 -7.59 5.13
C LEU A 69 5.51 -8.39 3.82
N ASP A 70 6.32 -7.97 2.85
CA ASP A 70 6.46 -8.53 1.51
C ASP A 70 7.17 -9.90 1.49
N ASP A 71 6.75 -10.76 0.56
CA ASP A 71 7.37 -12.07 0.27
C ASP A 71 7.45 -13.03 1.47
N LEU A 72 6.42 -13.04 2.32
CA LEU A 72 6.36 -13.86 3.55
C LEU A 72 5.37 -15.05 3.44
N ASN A 73 4.82 -15.29 2.24
CA ASN A 73 3.81 -16.32 1.96
C ASN A 73 2.57 -16.27 2.86
N LEU A 74 2.26 -15.13 3.46
CA LEU A 74 1.19 -14.97 4.45
C LEU A 74 -0.19 -15.20 3.84
N THR A 75 -1.04 -15.94 4.54
CA THR A 75 -2.46 -16.11 4.15
C THR A 75 -3.39 -15.09 4.82
N ARG A 76 -2.94 -14.50 5.93
CA ARG A 76 -3.62 -13.42 6.65
C ARG A 76 -2.61 -12.58 7.42
N LEU A 77 -3.01 -11.35 7.76
CA LEU A 77 -2.25 -10.48 8.68
C LEU A 77 -2.86 -10.54 10.10
N PRO A 78 -2.06 -10.27 11.15
CA PRO A 78 -2.59 -10.14 12.51
C PRO A 78 -3.38 -8.84 12.67
N ASP A 79 -4.42 -8.84 13.49
CA ASP A 79 -5.33 -7.69 13.64
C ASP A 79 -4.64 -6.42 14.17
N ILE A 80 -3.51 -6.57 14.86
CA ILE A 80 -2.66 -5.45 15.30
C ILE A 80 -2.32 -4.52 14.14
N VAL A 81 -2.11 -5.04 12.91
CA VAL A 81 -1.76 -4.23 11.73
C VAL A 81 -2.82 -3.15 11.46
N LYS A 82 -4.11 -3.44 11.67
CA LYS A 82 -5.22 -2.50 11.46
C LYS A 82 -5.17 -1.30 12.42
N THR A 83 -4.51 -1.47 13.56
CA THR A 83 -4.41 -0.45 14.63
C THR A 83 -3.15 0.40 14.53
N LEU A 84 -2.20 0.02 13.68
CA LEU A 84 -0.95 0.74 13.50
C LEU A 84 -1.20 2.05 12.75
N ARG A 85 -0.41 3.07 13.08
CA ARG A 85 -0.35 4.33 12.33
C ARG A 85 0.87 4.26 11.42
N LEU A 86 0.65 4.23 10.11
CA LEU A 86 1.71 4.13 9.10
C LEU A 86 1.28 4.81 7.83
N ASP A 87 2.25 5.40 7.13
CA ASP A 87 2.04 6.03 5.83
C ASP A 87 2.10 4.99 4.71
N THR A 88 2.99 3.99 4.83
CA THR A 88 3.27 3.01 3.79
C THR A 88 3.10 1.59 4.30
N LEU A 89 2.25 0.80 3.64
CA LEU A 89 2.10 -0.62 3.88
C LEU A 89 2.46 -1.41 2.60
N ASP A 90 3.48 -2.25 2.69
CA ASP A 90 3.82 -3.23 1.66
C ASP A 90 3.51 -4.64 2.18
N VAL A 91 2.60 -5.34 1.51
CA VAL A 91 2.23 -6.74 1.79
C VAL A 91 2.27 -7.56 0.49
N SER A 92 3.05 -7.11 -0.49
CA SER A 92 3.17 -7.76 -1.80
C SER A 92 3.80 -9.15 -1.71
N GLY A 93 3.55 -10.01 -2.70
CA GLY A 93 4.17 -11.35 -2.74
C GLY A 93 3.68 -12.32 -1.65
N ASN A 94 2.45 -12.12 -1.18
CA ASN A 94 1.81 -12.99 -0.20
C ASN A 94 0.67 -13.80 -0.84
N ARG A 95 -0.18 -14.43 -0.02
CA ARG A 95 -1.35 -15.21 -0.45
C ARG A 95 -2.62 -14.70 0.23
N LEU A 96 -2.70 -13.40 0.46
CA LEU A 96 -3.83 -12.76 1.11
C LEU A 96 -5.04 -12.82 0.19
N GLU A 97 -6.16 -13.34 0.69
CA GLU A 97 -7.46 -13.33 -0.01
C GLU A 97 -8.31 -12.11 0.37
N GLU A 98 -8.06 -11.57 1.58
CA GLU A 98 -8.65 -10.36 2.11
C GLU A 98 -7.61 -9.53 2.85
N LEU A 99 -7.85 -8.23 2.95
CA LEU A 99 -7.00 -7.30 3.69
C LEU A 99 -7.88 -6.24 4.34
N ALA A 100 -7.59 -5.91 5.60
CA ALA A 100 -8.14 -4.72 6.23
C ALA A 100 -7.01 -3.73 6.49
N LEU A 101 -7.23 -2.48 6.12
CA LEU A 101 -6.20 -1.46 6.12
C LEU A 101 -6.21 -0.65 7.42
N PRO A 102 -5.03 -0.24 7.91
CA PRO A 102 -4.93 0.81 8.91
C PRO A 102 -5.45 2.15 8.36
N ALA A 103 -6.07 2.95 9.24
CA ALA A 103 -6.83 4.15 8.84
C ALA A 103 -6.00 5.30 8.24
N GLU A 104 -4.67 5.26 8.34
CA GLU A 104 -3.79 6.36 7.94
C GLU A 104 -2.90 6.05 6.73
N VAL A 105 -3.08 4.89 6.07
CA VAL A 105 -2.24 4.49 4.94
C VAL A 105 -2.39 5.44 3.75
N THR A 106 -1.26 6.00 3.33
CA THR A 106 -1.13 6.88 2.17
C THR A 106 -0.64 6.11 0.93
N PHE A 107 0.23 5.12 1.12
CA PHE A 107 0.85 4.30 0.09
C PHE A 107 0.61 2.82 0.37
N LEU A 108 -0.02 2.13 -0.57
CA LEU A 108 -0.38 0.72 -0.41
C LEU A 108 0.20 -0.12 -1.54
N HIS A 109 0.92 -1.19 -1.18
CA HIS A 109 1.40 -2.20 -2.12
C HIS A 109 0.88 -3.58 -1.72
N VAL A 110 0.01 -4.13 -2.55
CA VAL A 110 -0.67 -5.44 -2.36
C VAL A 110 -0.48 -6.37 -3.55
N SER A 111 0.44 -6.04 -4.46
CA SER A 111 0.66 -6.84 -5.68
C SER A 111 1.01 -8.28 -5.37
N ARG A 112 0.72 -9.21 -6.30
CA ARG A 112 1.04 -10.63 -6.15
C ARG A 112 0.43 -11.23 -4.88
N ASN A 113 -0.87 -11.09 -4.74
CA ASN A 113 -1.68 -11.73 -3.70
C ASN A 113 -2.84 -12.50 -4.36
N ALA A 114 -3.81 -12.94 -3.57
CA ALA A 114 -5.00 -13.63 -4.05
C ALA A 114 -6.28 -12.82 -3.81
N LEU A 115 -6.17 -11.48 -3.69
CA LEU A 115 -7.30 -10.61 -3.38
C LEU A 115 -8.35 -10.72 -4.49
N THR A 116 -9.61 -10.93 -4.08
CA THR A 116 -10.76 -11.02 -5.00
C THR A 116 -11.51 -9.69 -5.13
N ALA A 117 -11.32 -8.78 -4.19
CA ALA A 117 -11.78 -7.41 -4.22
C ALA A 117 -10.74 -6.51 -3.56
N MET A 118 -10.73 -5.22 -3.94
CA MET A 118 -9.87 -4.25 -3.26
C MET A 118 -10.45 -3.89 -1.89
N PRO A 119 -9.61 -3.81 -0.84
CA PRO A 119 -10.06 -3.31 0.45
C PRO A 119 -10.56 -1.88 0.36
N VAL A 120 -11.43 -1.48 1.29
CA VAL A 120 -11.84 -0.08 1.44
C VAL A 120 -10.60 0.76 1.73
N LEU A 121 -10.30 1.68 0.82
CA LEU A 121 -9.12 2.54 0.93
C LEU A 121 -9.38 3.65 1.96
N PRO A 122 -8.45 3.91 2.88
CA PRO A 122 -8.50 5.08 3.76
C PRO A 122 -8.59 6.42 2.99
N GLU A 123 -9.25 7.44 3.54
CA GLU A 123 -9.45 8.75 2.87
C GLU A 123 -8.13 9.45 2.49
N GLY A 124 -7.03 9.13 3.17
CA GLY A 124 -5.69 9.66 2.89
C GLY A 124 -4.88 8.89 1.84
N THR A 125 -5.40 7.80 1.27
CA THR A 125 -4.65 6.98 0.31
C THR A 125 -4.42 7.71 -1.01
N ARG A 126 -3.15 7.91 -1.37
CA ARG A 126 -2.70 8.63 -2.57
C ARG A 126 -2.25 7.71 -3.69
N MET A 127 -1.70 6.54 -3.37
CA MET A 127 -1.14 5.62 -4.37
C MET A 127 -1.35 4.15 -3.98
N VAL A 128 -1.78 3.35 -4.96
CA VAL A 128 -2.05 1.93 -4.80
C VAL A 128 -1.39 1.12 -5.91
N PHE A 129 -0.64 0.09 -5.52
CA PHE A 129 -0.11 -0.95 -6.40
C PHE A 129 -0.79 -2.29 -6.04
N ALA A 130 -1.57 -2.84 -6.96
CA ALA A 130 -2.38 -4.03 -6.79
C ALA A 130 -2.28 -4.98 -8.00
N ALA A 131 -1.11 -5.02 -8.64
CA ALA A 131 -0.86 -5.88 -9.79
C ALA A 131 -0.99 -7.37 -9.43
N ASP A 132 -1.30 -8.22 -10.41
CA ASP A 132 -1.25 -9.67 -10.27
C ASP A 132 -2.07 -10.20 -9.07
N ASN A 133 -3.36 -9.87 -9.06
CA ASN A 133 -4.34 -10.36 -8.08
C ASN A 133 -5.54 -10.99 -8.82
N ARG A 134 -6.66 -11.23 -8.14
CA ARG A 134 -7.92 -11.69 -8.74
C ARG A 134 -9.05 -10.68 -8.52
N ILE A 135 -8.70 -9.41 -8.42
CA ILE A 135 -9.63 -8.34 -8.05
C ILE A 135 -10.70 -8.21 -9.12
N ARG A 136 -11.96 -8.30 -8.72
CA ARG A 136 -13.13 -8.10 -9.58
C ARG A 136 -13.75 -6.73 -9.45
N GLU A 137 -13.55 -6.07 -8.32
CA GLU A 137 -14.14 -4.76 -8.05
C GLU A 137 -13.31 -3.95 -7.03
N PHE A 138 -13.50 -2.62 -7.09
CA PHE A 138 -13.06 -1.69 -6.07
C PHE A 138 -14.27 -1.29 -5.21
N HIS A 139 -14.19 -1.54 -3.91
CA HIS A 139 -15.28 -1.20 -2.99
C HIS A 139 -15.32 0.30 -2.67
N GLY A 140 -16.54 0.85 -2.61
CA GLY A 140 -16.81 2.23 -2.18
C GLY A 140 -16.42 3.30 -3.20
N PRO A 141 -16.68 4.59 -2.89
CA PRO A 141 -16.03 5.67 -3.60
C PRO A 141 -14.52 5.61 -3.34
N LEU A 142 -13.73 5.78 -4.38
CA LEU A 142 -12.29 5.95 -4.22
C LEU A 142 -12.01 7.26 -3.45
N PRO A 143 -10.98 7.32 -2.60
CA PRO A 143 -10.64 8.54 -1.86
C PRO A 143 -10.39 9.73 -2.77
N ASP A 144 -10.85 10.93 -2.38
CA ASP A 144 -10.61 12.17 -3.12
C ASP A 144 -9.12 12.57 -3.18
N THR A 145 -8.25 11.90 -2.41
CA THR A 145 -6.80 12.10 -2.45
C THR A 145 -6.06 11.12 -3.38
N LEU A 146 -6.76 10.13 -3.95
CA LEU A 146 -6.15 9.06 -4.73
C LEU A 146 -5.70 9.55 -6.11
N GLY A 147 -4.38 9.65 -6.31
CA GLY A 147 -3.79 10.11 -7.56
C GLY A 147 -3.41 8.99 -8.51
N TYR A 148 -2.99 7.83 -7.98
CA TYR A 148 -2.37 6.78 -8.80
C TYR A 148 -2.83 5.39 -8.40
N VAL A 149 -3.29 4.61 -9.37
CA VAL A 149 -3.60 3.19 -9.21
C VAL A 149 -2.92 2.39 -10.31
N GLN A 150 -2.17 1.36 -9.92
CA GLN A 150 -1.69 0.31 -10.81
C GLN A 150 -2.31 -1.02 -10.39
N ALA A 151 -3.30 -1.49 -11.16
CA ALA A 151 -3.95 -2.78 -10.96
C ALA A 151 -3.92 -3.66 -12.22
N PRO A 152 -2.76 -3.82 -12.90
CA PRO A 152 -2.68 -4.71 -14.06
C PRO A 152 -2.88 -6.18 -13.66
N ASN A 153 -3.22 -7.02 -14.62
CA ASN A 153 -3.39 -8.47 -14.47
C ASN A 153 -4.35 -8.83 -13.34
N ASN A 154 -5.58 -8.31 -13.42
CA ASN A 154 -6.68 -8.61 -12.51
C ASN A 154 -7.90 -9.13 -13.29
N MET A 155 -9.06 -9.24 -12.62
CA MET A 155 -10.30 -9.77 -13.19
C MET A 155 -11.45 -8.77 -13.05
N LEU A 156 -11.17 -7.46 -13.20
CA LEU A 156 -12.15 -6.41 -12.98
C LEU A 156 -13.40 -6.61 -13.85
N ASP A 157 -14.57 -6.54 -13.21
CA ASP A 157 -15.87 -6.62 -13.89
C ASP A 157 -16.45 -5.23 -14.17
N ALA A 158 -16.04 -4.21 -13.40
CA ALA A 158 -16.45 -2.82 -13.55
C ALA A 158 -15.35 -1.86 -13.08
N LEU A 159 -15.44 -0.60 -13.53
CA LEU A 159 -14.61 0.50 -13.02
C LEU A 159 -15.40 1.29 -11.96
N PRO A 160 -14.76 1.71 -10.86
CA PRO A 160 -15.39 2.61 -9.89
C PRO A 160 -15.49 4.03 -10.47
N PRO A 161 -16.35 4.90 -9.92
CA PRO A 161 -16.28 6.33 -10.16
C PRO A 161 -14.89 6.87 -9.80
N PHE A 162 -14.29 7.65 -10.69
CA PHE A 162 -12.96 8.23 -10.48
C PHE A 162 -13.05 9.56 -9.74
N PRO A 163 -12.21 9.79 -8.72
CA PRO A 163 -12.11 11.08 -8.05
C PRO A 163 -11.40 12.08 -8.98
N ALA A 164 -11.66 13.37 -8.80
CA ALA A 164 -11.07 14.43 -9.63
C ALA A 164 -9.54 14.53 -9.51
N SER A 165 -8.97 13.97 -8.45
CA SER A 165 -7.53 13.90 -8.20
C SER A 165 -6.83 12.77 -8.96
N LEU A 166 -7.57 11.81 -9.55
CA LEU A 166 -6.99 10.65 -10.19
C LEU A 166 -6.23 11.05 -11.46
N VAL A 167 -4.91 10.92 -11.40
CA VAL A 167 -4.00 11.24 -12.49
C VAL A 167 -3.77 10.03 -13.38
N GLN A 168 -3.80 8.82 -12.81
CA GLN A 168 -3.55 7.59 -13.56
C GLN A 168 -4.23 6.39 -12.93
N PHE A 169 -4.83 5.56 -13.79
CA PHE A 169 -5.45 4.30 -13.41
C PHE A 169 -5.09 3.25 -14.45
N ASP A 170 -4.10 2.42 -14.14
CA ASP A 170 -3.65 1.35 -15.02
C ASP A 170 -4.33 0.01 -14.67
N ILE A 171 -4.92 -0.61 -15.69
CA ILE A 171 -5.66 -1.88 -15.62
C ILE A 171 -5.27 -2.80 -16.77
N GLU A 172 -4.06 -2.65 -17.31
CA GLU A 172 -3.57 -3.55 -18.36
C GLU A 172 -3.72 -5.02 -18.00
N GLY A 173 -4.11 -5.86 -18.97
CA GLY A 173 -4.27 -7.29 -18.73
C GLY A 173 -5.43 -7.67 -17.83
N ASN A 174 -6.38 -6.78 -17.55
CA ASN A 174 -7.63 -7.17 -16.88
C ASN A 174 -8.52 -8.01 -17.81
N THR A 175 -8.98 -9.15 -17.30
CA THR A 175 -9.71 -10.17 -18.08
C THR A 175 -11.13 -10.43 -17.60
N GLY A 176 -11.65 -9.60 -16.69
CA GLY A 176 -13.04 -9.70 -16.23
C GLY A 176 -14.04 -9.14 -17.26
N LYS A 177 -15.21 -8.70 -16.78
CA LYS A 177 -16.33 -8.26 -17.63
C LYS A 177 -16.26 -6.80 -18.11
N LEU A 178 -15.09 -6.16 -18.06
CA LEU A 178 -14.93 -4.79 -18.59
C LEU A 178 -15.34 -4.73 -20.05
N THR A 179 -16.12 -3.71 -20.40
CA THR A 179 -16.41 -3.39 -21.80
C THR A 179 -15.18 -2.75 -22.45
N GLN A 180 -15.03 -2.88 -23.77
CA GLN A 180 -13.94 -2.23 -24.49
C GLN A 180 -13.92 -0.71 -24.26
N ALA A 181 -15.10 -0.07 -24.18
CA ALA A 181 -15.22 1.35 -23.87
C ALA A 181 -14.65 1.71 -22.48
N ALA A 182 -14.83 0.85 -21.47
CA ALA A 182 -14.22 1.02 -20.16
C ALA A 182 -12.69 0.85 -20.21
N VAL A 183 -12.19 -0.06 -21.04
CA VAL A 183 -10.75 -0.24 -21.29
C VAL A 183 -10.14 0.97 -22.02
N ASP A 184 -10.89 1.59 -22.93
CA ASP A 184 -10.44 2.75 -23.72
C ASP A 184 -10.49 4.05 -22.92
N ALA A 185 -11.38 4.15 -21.91
CA ALA A 185 -11.45 5.27 -20.97
C ALA A 185 -10.28 5.31 -19.96
N ARG A 186 -9.31 4.41 -20.09
CA ARG A 186 -8.13 4.30 -19.22
C ARG A 186 -7.35 5.61 -19.19
N ILE A 187 -7.15 6.17 -17.99
CA ILE A 187 -6.24 7.30 -17.78
C ILE A 187 -4.81 6.75 -17.81
N ARG A 188 -4.23 6.61 -19.02
CA ARG A 188 -2.83 6.20 -19.23
C ARG A 188 -1.90 7.42 -19.07
N GLY A 189 -1.45 7.69 -17.85
CA GLY A 189 -0.22 8.44 -17.62
C GLY A 189 1.00 7.51 -17.69
N PRO A 190 2.20 7.97 -18.10
CA PRO A 190 3.43 7.24 -17.84
C PRO A 190 3.81 7.38 -16.36
N LEU A 191 3.87 6.27 -15.62
CA LEU A 191 4.36 6.25 -14.25
C LEU A 191 5.90 6.29 -14.28
N VAL A 192 6.53 7.45 -14.03
CA VAL A 192 7.97 7.53 -13.74
C VAL A 192 8.14 7.33 -12.24
N VAL A 193 8.05 6.08 -11.77
CA VAL A 193 8.52 5.74 -10.42
C VAL A 193 10.02 5.62 -10.51
N LYS A 194 10.74 6.68 -10.14
CA LYS A 194 12.16 6.53 -9.80
C LYS A 194 12.22 5.71 -8.53
N GLU A 195 12.42 4.40 -8.65
CA GLU A 195 12.87 3.54 -7.55
C GLU A 195 14.13 4.17 -6.94
N SER A 196 13.93 4.94 -5.89
CA SER A 196 14.98 5.67 -5.20
C SER A 196 15.03 5.12 -3.78
N HIS A 197 15.64 3.93 -3.66
CA HIS A 197 16.42 3.54 -2.50
C HIS A 197 15.66 3.50 -1.16
N VAL A 198 14.91 2.42 -0.92
CA VAL A 198 14.86 1.87 0.44
C VAL A 198 16.17 1.11 0.64
N ARG A 199 17.18 1.81 1.15
CA ARG A 199 18.38 1.15 1.70
C ARG A 199 18.13 0.89 3.18
N VAL A 200 18.32 -0.37 3.57
CA VAL A 200 18.49 -0.85 4.95
C VAL A 200 19.66 -0.10 5.62
#